data_AF-A0A8K0IW79-F1
#
_entry.id   AF-A0A8K0IW79-F1
#
_cell.length_a   1.000
_cell.length_b   1.000
_cell.length_c   1.000
_cell.angle_alpha   90.00
_cell.angle_beta   90.00
_cell.angle_gamma   90.00
#
_symmetry.space_group_name_H-M   'P 1'
#
loop_
_entity.id
_entity.type
_entity.pdbx_description
1 polymer ?
#
loop_
_entity_poly.entity_id
_entity_poly.type
_entity_poly.pdbx_seq_one_letter_code
_entity_poly.pdbx_strand_id
1 'polypeptide(L)'
;MDPFPFHLQGDDEYQEYLNLAFSPPESFDLLPAISTPQLPPPQSAFVDYRTFNAEISSQSWGCRQQQSGGQNMHRRVIRFLRSIPMATRQESLRDEPEVRKELRHLMRERERRERLSRGFADLRYMLSTRSKGDKNSVIQATAGYLKELKGVSDELQKRNEELAEMVGVNQGKNVAIAEVERAMECALREAEKRSHTLSSQQCKFSLSCIVENAP
;
A
#
# COMPACT_ATOMS: atom_id res chain seq x y z
N MET A 1 -37.52 -24.42 -1.23
CA MET A 1 -36.79 -23.23 -0.73
C MET A 1 -36.88 -23.28 0.77
N ASP A 2 -35.94 -24.01 1.38
CA ASP A 2 -35.87 -24.18 2.83
C ASP A 2 -34.95 -23.11 3.42
N PRO A 3 -35.29 -22.50 4.58
CA PRO A 3 -34.41 -21.57 5.26
C PRO A 3 -33.30 -22.32 6.02
N PHE A 4 -32.07 -21.84 5.89
CA PHE A 4 -30.88 -22.42 6.51
C PHE A 4 -30.96 -22.51 8.06
N PRO A 5 -30.45 -23.59 8.68
CA PRO A 5 -30.36 -23.74 10.12
C PRO A 5 -29.04 -23.17 10.66
N PHE A 6 -29.11 -22.22 11.58
CA PHE A 6 -27.96 -21.89 12.43
C PHE A 6 -27.96 -22.81 13.63
N HIS A 7 -27.02 -23.76 13.66
CA HIS A 7 -26.64 -24.50 14.87
C HIS A 7 -25.54 -23.70 15.56
N LEU A 8 -25.88 -23.08 16.71
CA LEU A 8 -24.91 -22.54 17.65
C LEU A 8 -24.42 -23.69 18.52
N GLN A 9 -23.23 -24.21 18.21
CA GLN A 9 -22.48 -25.13 19.08
C GLN A 9 -21.87 -24.29 20.21
N GLY A 10 -21.98 -24.80 21.43
CA GLY A 10 -21.81 -24.07 22.69
C GLY A 10 -20.47 -23.41 22.93
N ASP A 11 -20.55 -22.26 23.59
CA ASP A 11 -19.45 -21.48 24.12
C ASP A 11 -19.02 -22.03 25.49
N ASP A 12 -17.86 -22.70 25.57
CA ASP A 12 -17.20 -23.07 26.84
C ASP A 12 -15.91 -22.24 27.10
N GLU A 13 -15.62 -21.19 26.32
CA GLU A 13 -14.33 -20.48 26.40
C GLU A 13 -14.41 -19.07 27.06
N TYR A 14 -15.52 -18.74 27.74
CA TYR A 14 -15.70 -17.44 28.40
C TYR A 14 -15.29 -17.39 29.88
N GLN A 15 -14.88 -18.52 30.47
CA GLN A 15 -14.51 -18.60 31.88
C GLN A 15 -13.04 -18.20 32.16
N GLU A 16 -12.14 -18.26 31.17
CA GLU A 16 -10.72 -17.97 31.40
C GLU A 16 -10.43 -16.45 31.44
N TYR A 17 -11.24 -15.64 30.75
CA TYR A 17 -11.04 -14.19 30.66
C TYR A 17 -11.47 -13.39 31.90
N LEU A 18 -12.25 -13.98 32.82
CA LEU A 18 -12.73 -13.27 34.03
C LEU A 18 -11.77 -13.36 35.22
N ASN A 19 -10.83 -14.31 35.23
CA ASN A 19 -9.94 -14.54 36.37
C ASN A 19 -8.63 -13.72 36.34
N LEU A 20 -8.31 -13.04 35.23
CA LEU A 20 -7.09 -12.23 35.14
C LEU A 20 -7.28 -10.76 35.59
N ALA A 21 -8.52 -10.34 35.87
CA ALA A 21 -8.85 -8.95 36.21
C ALA A 21 -8.81 -8.64 37.72
N PHE A 22 -8.58 -9.63 38.59
CA PHE A 22 -8.63 -9.47 40.05
C PHE A 22 -7.34 -9.89 40.78
N SER A 23 -6.16 -9.53 40.23
CA SER A 23 -4.93 -9.53 41.04
C SER A 23 -4.67 -8.12 41.58
N PRO A 24 -4.69 -7.88 42.90
CA PRO A 24 -4.34 -6.57 43.44
C PRO A 24 -2.81 -6.37 43.35
N PRO A 25 -2.31 -5.21 42.90
CA PRO A 25 -0.88 -4.93 42.93
C PRO A 25 -0.42 -4.65 44.36
N GLU A 26 0.78 -5.15 44.68
CA GLU A 26 1.46 -4.92 45.95
C GLU A 26 1.69 -3.44 46.25
N SER A 27 1.70 -3.17 47.56
CA SER A 27 1.87 -1.90 48.25
C SER A 27 3.10 -1.10 47.81
N PHE A 28 2.87 0.16 47.45
CA PHE A 28 3.90 1.20 47.45
C PHE A 28 3.58 2.23 48.53
N ASP A 29 4.59 2.49 49.36
CA ASP A 29 4.51 3.29 50.58
C ASP A 29 4.29 4.80 50.32
N LEU A 30 3.32 5.31 51.07
CA LEU A 30 3.15 6.63 51.68
C LEU A 30 4.08 7.79 51.21
N LEU A 31 3.49 8.76 50.49
CA LEU A 31 3.91 10.16 50.46
C LEU A 31 2.78 11.08 50.98
N PRO A 32 3.11 12.22 51.60
CA PRO A 32 2.20 12.97 52.45
C PRO A 32 1.14 13.72 51.66
N ALA A 33 -0.04 13.80 52.27
CA ALA A 33 -1.28 14.36 51.75
C ALA A 33 -1.10 15.72 51.07
N ILE A 34 -1.15 15.71 49.74
CA ILE A 34 -1.54 16.88 48.96
C ILE A 34 -3.07 16.93 49.06
N SER A 35 -3.61 17.96 49.71
CA SER A 35 -5.05 18.25 49.70
C SER A 35 -5.55 18.24 48.25
N THR A 36 -6.29 17.20 47.89
CA THR A 36 -7.02 17.11 46.64
C THR A 36 -8.04 18.24 46.59
N PRO A 37 -7.94 19.22 45.67
CA PRO A 37 -9.07 20.10 45.42
C PRO A 37 -10.21 19.22 44.91
N GLN A 38 -11.34 19.27 45.61
CA GLN A 38 -12.55 18.52 45.30
C GLN A 38 -12.99 18.84 43.86
N LEU A 39 -12.65 17.96 42.92
CA LEU A 39 -13.19 18.01 41.57
C LEU A 39 -14.69 17.73 41.63
N PRO A 40 -15.55 18.55 41.01
CA PRO A 40 -16.96 18.25 40.92
C PRO A 40 -17.16 16.90 40.21
N PRO A 41 -18.19 16.13 40.58
CA PRO A 41 -18.45 14.83 39.99
C PRO A 41 -18.51 14.92 38.46
N PRO A 42 -18.03 13.90 37.73
CA PRO A 42 -18.02 13.89 36.28
C PRO A 42 -19.45 14.02 35.78
N GLN A 43 -19.81 15.21 35.31
CA GLN A 43 -21.04 15.42 34.57
C GLN A 43 -20.88 14.67 33.24
N SER A 44 -21.44 13.47 33.16
CA SER A 44 -21.58 12.74 31.90
C SER A 44 -22.18 13.69 30.86
N ALA A 45 -21.49 13.91 29.75
CA ALA A 45 -22.01 14.66 28.61
C ALA A 45 -23.22 13.96 27.96
N PHE A 46 -23.50 12.72 28.35
CA PHE A 46 -24.66 11.95 27.94
C PHE A 46 -25.74 12.05 29.02
N VAL A 47 -26.81 12.76 28.67
CA VAL A 47 -28.03 12.86 29.47
C VAL A 47 -28.86 11.59 29.28
N ASP A 48 -29.35 11.01 30.36
CA ASP A 48 -30.33 9.92 30.32
C ASP A 48 -31.64 10.40 29.66
N TYR A 49 -32.02 9.79 28.54
CA TYR A 49 -33.22 10.15 27.77
C TYR A 49 -34.55 10.03 28.54
N ARG A 50 -34.54 9.48 29.77
CA ARG A 50 -35.74 9.26 30.59
C ARG A 50 -36.10 10.42 31.51
N THR A 51 -35.17 11.33 31.83
CA THR A 51 -35.41 12.41 32.80
C THR A 51 -35.94 13.70 32.17
N PHE A 52 -36.12 13.76 30.85
CA PHE A 52 -36.57 14.98 30.16
C PHE A 52 -38.05 15.37 30.42
N ASN A 53 -38.83 14.58 31.17
CA ASN A 53 -40.27 14.84 31.34
C ASN A 53 -40.70 15.37 32.72
N ALA A 54 -39.79 15.62 33.67
CA ALA A 54 -40.20 16.00 35.03
C ALA A 54 -40.04 17.49 35.38
N GLU A 55 -39.08 18.23 34.80
CA GLU A 55 -38.76 19.59 35.28
C GLU A 55 -38.65 20.68 34.20
N ILE A 56 -38.96 20.38 32.93
CA ILE A 56 -39.14 21.39 31.87
C ILE A 56 -40.64 21.62 31.64
N SER A 57 -41.35 21.95 32.72
CA SER A 57 -42.62 22.68 32.60
C SER A 57 -42.31 24.17 32.56
N SER A 58 -41.89 24.70 31.39
CA SER A 58 -42.32 26.05 30.91
C SER A 58 -41.74 26.48 29.55
N GLN A 59 -40.73 25.83 28.96
CA GLN A 59 -40.24 26.23 27.62
C GLN A 59 -40.02 25.02 26.71
N SER A 60 -41.08 24.25 26.57
CA SER A 60 -41.20 23.20 25.56
C SER A 60 -41.22 23.82 24.17
N TRP A 61 -40.13 23.66 23.41
CA TRP A 61 -40.19 23.60 21.93
C TRP A 61 -40.68 22.21 21.48
N GLY A 62 -41.45 21.53 22.33
CA GLY A 62 -42.20 20.33 22.04
C GLY A 62 -43.60 20.72 21.60
N CYS A 63 -43.89 20.37 20.35
CA CYS A 63 -45.19 19.99 19.83
C CYS A 63 -46.34 20.11 20.87
N ARG A 64 -47.13 21.19 20.79
CA ARG A 64 -48.52 21.11 21.22
C ARG A 64 -49.10 19.89 20.51
N GLN A 65 -49.64 18.94 21.27
CA GLN A 65 -50.58 17.96 20.76
C GLN A 65 -51.88 18.69 20.37
N GLN A 66 -51.80 19.57 19.38
CA GLN A 66 -52.95 19.92 18.56
C GLN A 66 -53.08 18.76 17.58
N GLN A 67 -53.99 17.84 17.93
CA GLN A 67 -54.85 17.12 16.99
C GLN A 67 -54.34 17.13 15.54
N SER A 68 -53.32 16.31 15.23
CA SER A 68 -52.86 16.12 13.86
C SER A 68 -52.83 14.63 13.55
N GLY A 69 -53.97 13.97 13.78
CA GLY A 69 -54.27 12.62 13.30
C GLY A 69 -54.48 12.59 11.78
N GLY A 70 -53.47 12.99 11.00
CA GLY A 70 -53.59 13.01 9.53
C GLY A 70 -52.35 13.42 8.74
N GLN A 71 -51.20 13.66 9.36
CA GLN A 71 -49.99 14.01 8.61
C GLN A 71 -49.14 12.75 8.36
N ASN A 72 -49.01 12.40 7.08
CA ASN A 72 -48.17 11.30 6.64
C ASN A 72 -46.71 11.45 7.12
N MET A 73 -46.03 10.31 7.32
CA MET A 73 -44.64 10.28 7.78
C MET A 73 -43.72 11.12 6.87
N HIS A 74 -44.02 11.23 5.57
CA HIS A 74 -43.33 12.13 4.65
C HIS A 74 -43.38 13.60 5.10
N ARG A 75 -44.55 14.15 5.44
CA ARG A 75 -44.65 15.54 5.93
C ARG A 75 -43.97 15.71 7.28
N ARG A 76 -43.97 14.69 8.13
CA ARG A 76 -43.26 14.70 9.41
C ARG A 76 -41.75 14.73 9.22
N VAL A 77 -41.22 13.85 8.37
CA VAL A 77 -39.80 13.79 8.01
C VAL A 77 -39.37 15.06 7.27
N ILE A 78 -40.16 15.57 6.33
CA ILE A 78 -39.87 16.83 5.64
C ILE A 78 -39.84 18.00 6.63
N ARG A 79 -40.78 18.09 7.57
CA ARG A 79 -40.79 19.15 8.58
C ARG A 79 -39.59 19.04 9.53
N PHE A 80 -39.26 17.82 9.94
CA PHE A 80 -38.07 17.55 10.76
C PHE A 80 -36.78 17.93 10.02
N LEU A 81 -36.61 17.49 8.77
CA LEU A 81 -35.45 17.84 7.95
C LEU A 81 -35.32 19.36 7.71
N ARG A 82 -36.45 20.07 7.59
CA ARG A 82 -36.48 21.55 7.52
C ARG A 82 -36.18 22.23 8.86
N SER A 83 -36.45 21.57 9.99
CA SER A 83 -36.15 22.09 11.33
C SER A 83 -34.70 21.86 11.75
N ILE A 84 -34.04 20.84 11.20
CA ILE A 84 -32.60 20.72 11.35
C ILE A 84 -32.00 21.91 10.59
N PRO A 85 -31.16 22.74 11.23
CA PRO A 85 -30.45 23.80 10.53
C PRO A 85 -29.51 23.17 9.50
N MET A 86 -30.03 22.95 8.29
CA MET A 86 -29.22 22.58 7.15
C MET A 86 -28.25 23.73 6.89
N ALA A 87 -27.05 23.40 6.41
CA ALA A 87 -26.02 24.33 5.97
C ALA A 87 -26.46 25.30 4.84
N THR A 88 -27.76 25.43 4.56
CA THR A 88 -28.35 26.51 3.77
C THR A 88 -28.47 27.81 4.57
N ARG A 89 -28.44 27.78 5.92
CA ARG A 89 -28.20 28.98 6.77
C ARG A 89 -26.70 29.34 6.87
N GLN A 90 -25.87 28.74 6.03
CA GLN A 90 -24.43 28.94 6.09
C GLN A 90 -24.04 30.30 5.51
N GLU A 91 -24.84 30.97 4.68
CA GLU A 91 -24.49 32.32 4.22
C GLU A 91 -24.46 33.37 5.34
N SER A 92 -25.38 33.34 6.31
CA SER A 92 -25.38 34.33 7.42
C SER A 92 -24.46 33.97 8.59
N LEU A 93 -24.04 32.70 8.72
CA LEU A 93 -23.09 32.22 9.74
C LEU A 93 -21.67 32.00 9.18
N ARG A 94 -21.50 32.08 7.86
CA ARG A 94 -20.18 32.15 7.19
C ARG A 94 -19.44 33.40 7.58
N ASP A 95 -20.08 34.44 8.09
CA ASP A 95 -19.38 35.66 8.48
C ASP A 95 -18.72 35.56 9.86
N GLU A 96 -19.17 34.61 10.68
CA GLU A 96 -18.49 34.28 11.94
C GLU A 96 -17.17 33.54 11.65
N PRO A 97 -16.01 34.12 12.01
CA PRO A 97 -14.69 33.54 11.72
C PRO A 97 -14.49 32.15 12.32
N GLU A 98 -15.16 31.87 13.44
CA GLU A 98 -15.07 30.61 14.20
C GLU A 98 -15.73 29.45 13.44
N VAL A 99 -16.98 29.64 12.98
CA VAL A 99 -17.72 28.64 12.19
C VAL A 99 -17.03 28.32 10.86
N ARG A 100 -16.42 29.32 10.21
CA ARG A 100 -15.60 29.10 9.00
C ARG A 100 -14.36 28.24 9.29
N LYS A 101 -13.72 28.45 10.44
CA LYS A 101 -12.54 27.67 10.84
C LYS A 101 -12.93 26.22 11.06
N GLU A 102 -14.00 25.96 11.81
CA GLU A 102 -14.54 24.62 12.06
C GLU A 102 -14.93 23.90 10.77
N LEU A 103 -15.65 24.57 9.86
CA LEU A 103 -16.02 24.00 8.56
C LEU A 103 -14.78 23.60 7.75
N ARG A 104 -13.76 24.47 7.69
CA ARG A 104 -12.50 24.14 6.99
C ARG A 104 -11.81 22.95 7.64
N HIS A 105 -11.82 22.84 8.97
CA HIS A 105 -11.27 21.67 9.66
C HIS A 105 -12.04 20.39 9.30
N LEU A 106 -13.37 20.42 9.28
CA LEU A 106 -14.20 19.28 8.87
C LEU A 106 -13.95 18.86 7.42
N MET A 107 -13.83 19.81 6.50
CA MET A 107 -13.55 19.51 5.09
C MET A 107 -12.16 18.90 4.91
N ARG A 108 -11.12 19.45 5.57
CA ARG A 108 -9.78 18.86 5.55
C ARG A 108 -9.74 17.47 6.16
N GLU A 109 -10.45 17.26 7.26
CA GLU A 109 -10.51 15.95 7.91
C GLU A 109 -11.24 14.93 7.03
N ARG A 110 -12.30 15.35 6.32
CA ARG A 110 -12.97 14.50 5.33
C ARG A 110 -12.02 14.09 4.20
N GLU A 111 -11.32 15.05 3.60
CA GLU A 111 -10.34 14.81 2.54
C GLU A 111 -9.22 13.86 3.02
N ARG A 112 -8.72 14.08 4.24
CA ARG A 112 -7.72 13.19 4.85
C ARG A 112 -8.22 11.75 4.94
N ARG A 113 -9.46 11.54 5.39
CA ARG A 113 -10.05 10.19 5.49
C ARG A 113 -10.29 9.55 4.13
N GLU A 114 -10.68 10.34 3.13
CA GLU A 114 -10.87 9.86 1.76
C GLU A 114 -9.55 9.39 1.15
N ARG A 115 -8.47 10.18 1.29
CA ARG A 115 -7.14 9.79 0.84
C ARG A 115 -6.65 8.50 1.50
N LEU A 116 -6.85 8.36 2.81
CA LEU A 116 -6.50 7.12 3.52
C LEU A 116 -7.34 5.93 3.09
N SER A 117 -8.65 6.13 2.90
CA SER A 117 -9.57 5.06 2.48
C SER A 117 -9.25 4.57 1.07
N ARG A 118 -8.90 5.49 0.16
CA ARG A 118 -8.46 5.17 -1.19
C ARG A 118 -7.17 4.36 -1.17
N GLY A 119 -6.13 4.83 -0.48
CA GLY A 119 -4.88 4.08 -0.37
C GLY A 119 -5.06 2.70 0.25
N PHE A 120 -5.97 2.57 1.23
CA PHE A 120 -6.29 1.27 1.82
C PHE A 120 -7.02 0.33 0.85
N ALA A 121 -7.94 0.86 0.03
CA ALA A 121 -8.62 0.08 -1.00
C ALA A 121 -7.64 -0.47 -2.05
N ASP A 122 -6.68 0.36 -2.47
CA ASP A 122 -5.63 -0.03 -3.41
C ASP A 122 -4.75 -1.16 -2.83
N LEU A 123 -4.31 -1.03 -1.56
CA LEU A 123 -3.58 -2.09 -0.87
C LEU A 123 -4.36 -3.39 -0.81
N ARG A 124 -5.64 -3.31 -0.43
CA ARG A 124 -6.50 -4.49 -0.35
C ARG A 124 -6.68 -5.17 -1.71
N TYR A 125 -6.79 -4.40 -2.79
CA TYR A 125 -6.91 -4.94 -4.15
C TYR A 125 -5.65 -5.74 -4.52
N MET A 126 -4.46 -5.18 -4.31
CA MET A 126 -3.19 -5.85 -4.58
C MET A 126 -2.97 -7.11 -3.71
N LEU A 127 -3.53 -7.12 -2.49
CA LEU A 127 -3.34 -8.17 -1.49
C LEU A 127 -4.57 -9.08 -1.32
N SER A 128 -5.51 -9.03 -2.27
CA SER A 128 -6.82 -9.69 -2.14
C SER A 128 -6.75 -11.21 -1.89
N THR A 129 -5.65 -11.86 -2.27
CA THR A 129 -5.39 -13.28 -2.00
C THR A 129 -4.69 -13.56 -0.67
N ARG A 130 -4.17 -12.54 0.01
CA ARG A 130 -3.25 -12.67 1.16
C ARG A 130 -3.77 -12.03 2.46
N SER A 131 -4.95 -11.40 2.41
CA SER A 131 -5.50 -10.64 3.53
C SER A 131 -6.92 -11.09 3.87
N LYS A 132 -7.22 -11.13 5.17
CA LYS A 132 -8.57 -11.37 5.71
C LYS A 132 -9.49 -10.15 5.56
N GLY A 133 -8.92 -8.99 5.18
CA GLY A 133 -9.66 -7.78 4.87
C GLY A 133 -9.93 -6.86 6.05
N ASP A 134 -9.52 -7.19 7.27
CA ASP A 134 -9.46 -6.20 8.34
C ASP A 134 -8.26 -5.25 8.15
N LYS A 135 -8.33 -4.06 8.77
CA LYS A 135 -7.31 -3.01 8.58
C LYS A 135 -5.91 -3.45 8.98
N ASN A 136 -5.81 -4.18 10.08
CA ASN A 136 -4.52 -4.61 10.62
C ASN A 136 -3.95 -5.75 9.76
N SER A 137 -4.77 -6.72 9.36
CA SER A 137 -4.36 -7.79 8.45
C SER A 137 -3.86 -7.26 7.12
N VAL A 138 -4.55 -6.29 6.49
CA VAL A 138 -4.07 -5.68 5.24
C VAL A 138 -2.69 -5.03 5.42
N ILE A 139 -2.47 -4.29 6.50
CA ILE A 139 -1.18 -3.63 6.77
C ILE A 139 -0.07 -4.66 7.02
N GLN A 140 -0.33 -5.69 7.82
CA GLN A 140 0.63 -6.77 8.08
C GLN A 140 0.95 -7.57 6.81
N ALA A 141 -0.07 -7.92 6.02
CA ALA A 141 0.10 -8.58 4.74
C ALA A 141 0.90 -7.71 3.76
N THR A 142 0.69 -6.40 3.76
CA THR A 142 1.48 -5.45 2.96
C THR A 142 2.96 -5.50 3.35
N ALA A 143 3.24 -5.43 4.65
CA ALA A 143 4.60 -5.45 5.16
C ALA A 143 5.32 -6.77 4.85
N GLY A 144 4.61 -7.90 4.98
CA GLY A 144 5.13 -9.21 4.57
C GLY A 144 5.42 -9.27 3.07
N TYR A 145 4.46 -8.84 2.24
CA TYR A 145 4.60 -8.85 0.80
C TYR A 145 5.76 -7.98 0.30
N LEU A 146 5.98 -6.80 0.90
CA LEU A 146 7.13 -5.95 0.57
C LEU A 146 8.47 -6.64 0.86
N LYS A 147 8.57 -7.38 1.97
CA LYS A 147 9.78 -8.14 2.30
C LYS A 147 10.04 -9.26 1.29
N GLU A 148 8.99 -9.99 0.91
CA GLU A 148 9.08 -11.03 -0.12
C GLU A 148 9.52 -10.45 -1.47
N LEU A 149 8.86 -9.37 -1.92
CA LEU A 149 9.21 -8.71 -3.18
C LEU A 149 10.65 -8.21 -3.20
N LYS A 150 11.14 -7.66 -2.08
CA LYS A 150 12.54 -7.25 -1.96
C LYS A 150 13.48 -8.43 -2.09
N GLY A 151 13.20 -9.54 -1.38
CA GLY A 151 14.00 -10.76 -1.49
C GLY A 151 14.05 -11.31 -2.92
N VAL A 152 12.90 -11.38 -3.59
CA VAL A 152 12.82 -11.83 -4.99
C VAL A 152 13.56 -10.87 -5.93
N SER A 153 13.46 -9.56 -5.71
CA SER A 153 14.18 -8.55 -6.49
C SER A 153 15.70 -8.72 -6.36
N ASP A 154 16.20 -8.88 -5.14
CA ASP A 154 17.62 -9.06 -4.86
C ASP A 154 18.15 -10.36 -5.50
N GLU A 155 17.38 -11.45 -5.41
CA GLU A 155 17.72 -12.74 -6.04
C GLU A 155 17.75 -12.64 -7.57
N LEU A 156 16.74 -11.99 -8.17
CA LEU A 156 16.67 -11.78 -9.61
C LEU A 156 17.80 -10.88 -10.09
N GLN A 157 18.14 -9.83 -9.33
CA GLN A 157 19.25 -8.95 -9.65
C GLN A 157 20.57 -9.73 -9.66
N LYS A 158 20.84 -10.53 -8.61
CA LYS A 158 22.04 -11.37 -8.55
C LYS A 158 22.13 -12.32 -9.74
N ARG A 159 21.04 -13.01 -10.09
CA ARG A 159 21.02 -13.90 -11.26
C ARG A 159 21.26 -13.13 -12.56
N ASN A 160 20.73 -11.92 -12.67
CA ASN A 160 20.91 -11.09 -13.86
C ASN A 160 22.37 -10.63 -14.00
N GLU A 161 23.04 -10.31 -12.89
CA GLU A 161 24.47 -10.00 -12.84
C GLU A 161 25.32 -11.22 -13.27
N GLU A 162 25.05 -12.39 -12.69
CA GLU A 162 25.72 -13.65 -13.07
C GLU A 162 25.54 -13.98 -14.57
N LEU A 163 24.33 -13.81 -15.08
CA LEU A 163 24.03 -14.00 -16.51
C LEU A 163 24.74 -12.98 -17.39
N ALA A 164 24.78 -11.71 -16.99
CA ALA A 164 25.46 -10.65 -17.73
C ALA A 164 26.97 -10.92 -17.81
N GLU A 165 27.59 -11.39 -16.73
CA GLU A 165 28.99 -11.82 -16.71
C GLU A 165 29.24 -12.98 -17.67
N MET A 166 28.41 -14.04 -17.62
CA MET A 166 28.55 -15.18 -18.52
C MET A 166 28.38 -14.79 -19.99
N VAL A 167 27.42 -13.92 -20.30
CA VAL A 167 27.21 -13.41 -21.67
C VAL A 167 28.41 -12.57 -22.13
N GLY A 168 28.95 -11.70 -21.27
CA GLY A 168 30.15 -10.93 -21.58
C GLY A 168 31.38 -11.81 -21.86
N VAL A 169 31.59 -12.85 -21.05
CA VAL A 169 32.67 -13.85 -21.26
C VAL A 169 32.50 -14.59 -22.59
N ASN A 170 31.26 -14.98 -22.93
CA ASN A 170 30.99 -15.68 -24.19
C ASN A 170 31.18 -14.75 -25.39
N GLN A 171 30.82 -13.47 -25.30
CA GLN A 171 31.10 -12.48 -26.35
C GLN A 171 32.61 -12.30 -26.56
N GLY A 172 33.41 -12.20 -25.50
CA GLY A 172 34.86 -12.11 -25.60
C GLY A 172 35.50 -13.33 -26.26
N LYS A 173 35.04 -14.54 -25.92
CA LYS A 173 35.47 -15.79 -26.57
C LYS A 173 35.13 -15.80 -28.05
N ASN A 174 33.91 -15.41 -28.43
CA ASN A 174 33.48 -15.37 -29.82
C ASN A 174 34.30 -14.36 -30.65
N VAL A 175 34.66 -13.21 -30.07
CA VAL A 175 35.50 -12.20 -30.74
C VAL A 175 36.92 -12.74 -30.95
N ALA A 176 37.50 -13.38 -29.94
CA ALA A 176 38.83 -13.99 -30.04
C ALA A 176 38.87 -15.11 -31.09
N ILE A 177 37.85 -15.98 -31.13
CA ILE A 177 37.72 -17.04 -32.14
C ILE A 177 37.66 -16.42 -33.55
N ALA A 178 36.82 -15.40 -33.75
CA ALA A 178 36.70 -14.72 -35.04
C ALA A 178 37.97 -13.98 -35.47
N GLU A 179 38.83 -13.59 -34.53
CA GLU A 179 40.12 -12.97 -34.82
C GLU A 179 41.17 -14.03 -35.21
N VAL A 180 41.20 -15.17 -34.52
CA VAL A 180 42.05 -16.31 -34.90
C VAL A 180 41.69 -16.83 -36.29
N GLU A 181 40.39 -16.97 -36.60
CA GLU A 181 39.92 -17.40 -37.92
C GLU A 181 40.39 -16.44 -39.03
N ARG A 182 40.23 -15.12 -38.82
CA ARG A 182 40.72 -14.11 -39.77
C ARG A 182 42.25 -14.17 -39.94
N ALA A 183 43.00 -14.34 -38.86
CA ALA A 183 44.46 -14.44 -38.93
C ALA A 183 44.89 -15.68 -39.73
N MET A 184 44.22 -16.81 -39.53
CA MET A 184 44.47 -18.05 -40.26
C MET A 184 44.17 -17.92 -41.75
N GLU A 185 43.05 -17.30 -42.14
CA GLU A 185 42.73 -17.02 -43.54
C GLU A 185 43.77 -16.10 -44.21
N CYS A 186 44.22 -15.06 -43.50
CA CYS A 186 45.29 -14.17 -44.00
C CYS A 186 46.61 -14.94 -44.22
N ALA A 187 46.99 -15.79 -43.27
CA ALA A 187 48.22 -16.59 -43.37
C ALA A 187 48.18 -17.56 -44.56
N LEU A 188 47.03 -18.20 -44.82
CA LEU A 188 46.83 -19.07 -45.98
C LEU A 188 46.97 -18.30 -47.30
N ARG A 189 46.32 -17.13 -47.42
CA ARG A 189 46.46 -16.27 -48.60
C ARG A 189 47.90 -15.80 -48.82
N GLU A 190 48.62 -15.53 -47.75
CA GLU A 190 50.01 -15.08 -47.86
C GLU A 190 50.95 -16.22 -48.26
N ALA A 191 50.75 -17.43 -47.73
CA ALA A 191 51.47 -18.62 -48.17
C ALA A 191 51.23 -18.93 -49.65
N GLU A 192 49.99 -18.78 -50.11
CA GLU A 192 49.63 -18.97 -51.52
C GLU A 192 50.33 -17.93 -52.42
N LYS A 193 50.32 -16.65 -52.04
CA LYS A 193 51.07 -15.60 -52.75
C LYS A 193 52.58 -15.90 -52.79
N ARG A 194 53.17 -16.34 -51.67
CA ARG A 194 54.59 -16.72 -51.61
C ARG A 194 54.92 -17.92 -52.51
N SER A 195 54.01 -18.89 -52.62
CA SER A 195 54.15 -20.00 -53.56
C SER A 195 54.18 -19.50 -55.01
N HIS A 196 53.26 -18.60 -55.38
CA HIS A 196 53.20 -18.03 -56.73
C HIS A 196 54.45 -17.20 -57.07
N THR A 197 54.98 -16.41 -56.12
CA THR A 197 56.21 -15.63 -56.35
C THR A 197 57.45 -16.50 -56.47
N LEU A 198 57.59 -17.54 -55.64
CA LEU A 198 58.69 -18.50 -55.74
C LEU A 198 58.64 -19.28 -57.06
N SER A 199 57.46 -19.73 -57.47
CA SER A 199 57.24 -20.38 -58.78
C SER A 199 57.64 -19.46 -59.94
N SER A 200 57.25 -18.18 -59.89
CA SER A 200 57.61 -17.20 -60.91
C SER A 200 59.11 -16.88 -60.91
N GLN A 201 59.76 -16.82 -59.74
CA GLN A 201 61.22 -16.67 -59.64
C GLN A 201 61.97 -17.90 -60.21
N GLN A 202 61.52 -19.12 -59.91
CA GLN A 202 62.10 -20.34 -60.48
C GLN A 202 61.99 -20.37 -62.01
N CYS A 203 60.84 -19.96 -62.58
CA CYS A 203 60.69 -19.86 -64.04
C CYS A 203 61.68 -18.85 -64.63
N LYS A 204 61.82 -17.66 -64.02
CA LYS A 204 62.77 -16.63 -64.49
C LYS A 204 64.23 -17.11 -64.44
N PHE A 205 64.61 -17.77 -63.35
CA PHE A 205 65.95 -18.33 -63.18
C PHE A 205 66.22 -19.46 -64.20
N SER A 206 65.26 -20.35 -64.42
CA SER A 206 65.39 -21.42 -65.40
C SER A 206 65.52 -20.87 -66.84
N LEU A 207 64.78 -19.81 -67.18
CA LEU A 207 64.92 -19.11 -68.47
C LEU A 207 66.27 -18.42 -68.64
N SER A 208 66.84 -17.78 -67.62
CA SER A 208 68.16 -17.15 -67.74
C SER A 208 69.28 -18.17 -67.94
N CYS A 209 69.23 -19.32 -67.26
CA CYS A 209 70.22 -20.39 -67.44
C CYS A 209 70.17 -21.03 -68.84
N ILE A 210 69.01 -21.04 -69.49
CA ILE A 210 68.88 -21.52 -70.88
C ILE A 210 69.50 -20.52 -71.87
N VAL A 211 69.37 -19.20 -71.60
CA VAL A 211 69.94 -18.15 -72.47
C VAL A 211 71.46 -18.06 -72.38
N GLU A 212 72.06 -18.32 -71.21
CA GLU A 212 73.52 -18.31 -71.04
C GLU A 212 74.25 -19.56 -71.58
N ASN A 213 73.52 -20.64 -71.93
CA ASN A 213 74.07 -21.88 -72.48
C ASN A 213 73.77 -22.09 -73.97
N ALA A 214 73.28 -21.07 -74.68
CA ALA A 214 73.08 -21.14 -76.14
C ALA A 214 74.43 -20.90 -76.86
N PRO A 215 74.83 -21.78 -77.81
CA PRO A 215 76.14 -21.79 -78.47
C PRO A 215 76.37 -20.62 -79.43
#